data_AF-A0A9D4DH22-F1
#
_entry.id   AF-A0A9D4DH22-F1
#
_cell.length_a   1.000
_cell.length_b   1.000
_cell.length_c   1.000
_cell.angle_alpha   90.00
_cell.angle_beta   90.00
_cell.angle_gamma   90.00
#
_symmetry.space_group_name_H-M   'P 1'
#
loop_
_entity.id
_entity.type
_entity.pdbx_description
1 polymer ?
#
loop_
_entity_poly.entity_id
_entity_poly.type
_entity_poly.pdbx_seq_one_letter_code
_entity_poly.pdbx_strand_id
1 'polypeptide(L)'
;MFCGASLDFIMDKSEVVLKSDAFTRMSKFGLQTVLKLETLSASECEVYVGCKRCAAQRCWDAGKLETDEHIRQELGEGLIGLIRFITMT
;
A
#
# COMPACT_ATOMS: atom_id res chain seq x y z
N MET A 1 5.81 -6.57 -15.80
CA MET A 1 5.42 -7.98 -15.66
C MET A 1 5.99 -8.45 -14.33
N PHE A 2 5.16 -8.61 -13.30
CA PHE A 2 5.62 -9.20 -12.03
C PHE A 2 5.57 -10.72 -12.21
N CYS A 3 6.69 -11.43 -12.04
CA CYS A 3 6.70 -12.89 -12.05
C CYS A 3 5.88 -13.41 -10.87
N GLY A 4 5.10 -14.48 -11.06
CA GLY A 4 4.23 -15.06 -10.02
C GLY A 4 4.93 -15.33 -8.68
N ALA A 5 6.21 -15.72 -8.72
CA ALA A 5 7.03 -15.92 -7.52
C ALA A 5 7.22 -14.66 -6.65
N SER A 6 7.15 -13.46 -7.23
CA SER A 6 7.22 -12.20 -6.48
C SER A 6 5.91 -11.89 -5.74
N LEU A 7 4.76 -12.34 -6.25
CA LEU A 7 3.48 -12.13 -5.59
C LEU A 7 3.29 -13.11 -4.43
N ASP A 8 3.68 -14.37 -4.59
CA ASP A 8 3.64 -15.37 -3.51
C ASP A 8 4.52 -14.96 -2.32
N PHE A 9 5.70 -14.38 -2.58
CA PHE A 9 6.56 -13.82 -1.53
C PHE A 9 5.91 -12.64 -0.81
N ILE A 10 5.23 -11.74 -1.54
CA ILE A 10 4.53 -10.60 -0.94
C ILE A 10 3.36 -11.08 -0.08
N MET A 11 2.66 -12.14 -0.48
CA MET A 11 1.59 -12.75 0.31
C MET A 11 2.11 -13.34 1.63
N ASP A 12 3.17 -14.15 1.58
CA ASP A 12 3.77 -14.83 2.75
C ASP A 12 4.53 -13.90 3.70
N LYS A 13 4.98 -12.74 3.21
CA LYS A 13 5.78 -11.76 3.98
C LYS A 13 5.16 -10.36 3.99
N SER A 14 3.83 -10.29 3.85
CA SER A 14 3.13 -9.02 3.66
C SER A 14 3.41 -8.00 4.78
N GLU A 15 3.47 -8.40 6.05
CA GLU A 15 3.81 -7.51 7.17
C GLU A 15 5.21 -6.89 7.04
N VAL A 16 6.19 -7.67 6.57
CA VAL A 16 7.57 -7.21 6.38
C VAL A 16 7.65 -6.31 5.17
N VAL A 17 6.98 -6.70 4.07
CA VAL A 17 6.96 -5.94 2.83
C VAL A 17 6.30 -4.57 3.04
N LEU A 18 5.15 -4.50 3.70
CA LEU A 18 4.44 -3.25 4.00
C LEU A 18 5.28 -2.26 4.84
N LYS A 19 6.20 -2.78 5.64
CA LYS A 19 7.10 -1.97 6.49
C LYS A 19 8.40 -1.56 5.78
N SER A 20 8.71 -2.17 4.63
CA SER A 20 9.97 -1.97 3.90
C SER A 20 10.02 -0.65 3.11
N ASP A 21 11.23 -0.12 2.94
CA ASP A 21 11.48 1.06 2.09
C ASP A 21 11.20 0.78 0.61
N ALA A 22 11.23 -0.48 0.19
CA ALA A 22 10.86 -0.86 -1.18
C ALA A 22 9.36 -0.60 -1.44
N PHE A 23 8.52 -0.84 -0.44
CA PHE A 23 7.08 -0.62 -0.52
C PHE A 23 6.73 0.86 -0.59
N THR A 24 7.42 1.72 0.17
CA THR A 24 7.18 3.17 0.14
C THR A 24 7.52 3.80 -1.21
N ARG A 25 8.36 3.14 -2.01
CA ARG A 25 8.75 3.55 -3.38
C ARG A 25 7.92 2.89 -4.48
N MET A 26 6.98 2.00 -4.16
CA MET A 26 6.14 1.37 -5.18
C MET A 26 5.31 2.41 -5.92
N SER A 27 5.04 2.15 -7.21
CA SER A 27 4.16 2.99 -8.02
C SER A 27 2.69 2.83 -7.60
N LYS A 28 1.82 3.77 -8.01
CA LYS A 28 0.39 3.74 -7.69
C LYS A 28 -0.27 2.45 -8.25
N PHE A 29 0.16 2.01 -9.42
CA PHE A 29 -0.24 0.72 -10.01
C PHE A 29 0.26 -0.49 -9.20
N GLY A 30 1.52 -0.48 -8.76
CA GLY A 30 2.08 -1.55 -7.93
C GLY A 30 1.33 -1.72 -6.61
N LEU A 31 1.00 -0.61 -5.93
CA LEU A 31 0.16 -0.63 -4.74
C LEU A 31 -1.22 -1.24 -5.03
N GLN A 32 -1.89 -0.83 -6.12
CA GLN A 32 -3.18 -1.42 -6.48
C GLN A 32 -3.09 -2.93 -6.74
N THR A 33 -2.00 -3.40 -7.37
CA THR A 33 -1.78 -4.84 -7.58
C THR A 33 -1.62 -5.57 -6.25
N VAL A 34 -0.83 -5.03 -5.32
CA VAL A 34 -0.65 -5.64 -3.98
C VAL A 34 -1.95 -5.65 -3.19
N LEU A 35 -2.70 -4.55 -3.18
CA LEU A 35 -3.98 -4.43 -2.46
C LEU A 35 -5.11 -5.28 -3.06
N LYS A 36 -4.98 -5.71 -4.32
CA LYS A 36 -5.93 -6.63 -4.97
C LYS A 36 -5.61 -8.11 -4.70
N LEU A 37 -4.50 -8.41 -4.03
CA LEU A 37 -4.20 -9.78 -3.62
C LEU A 37 -5.17 -10.20 -2.51
N GLU A 38 -5.93 -11.27 -2.75
CA GLU A 38 -6.96 -11.78 -1.84
C GLU A 38 -6.39 -12.39 -0.54
N THR A 39 -5.06 -12.50 -0.44
CA THR A 39 -4.33 -13.36 0.49
C THR A 39 -3.18 -12.62 1.19
N LEU A 40 -3.27 -11.31 1.36
CA LEU A 40 -2.34 -10.59 2.22
C LEU A 40 -2.49 -11.11 3.66
N SER A 41 -1.40 -11.62 4.24
CA SER A 41 -1.39 -12.11 5.61
C SER A 41 -1.44 -11.00 6.68
N ALA A 42 -1.27 -9.75 6.29
CA ALA A 42 -1.20 -8.59 7.17
C ALA A 42 -2.58 -8.04 7.52
N SER A 43 -2.69 -7.42 8.69
CA SER A 43 -3.93 -6.75 9.11
C SER A 43 -4.24 -5.53 8.23
N GLU A 44 -5.52 -5.19 8.13
CA GLU A 44 -5.97 -3.98 7.41
C GLU A 44 -5.33 -2.70 7.94
N CYS A 45 -5.16 -2.61 9.26
CA CYS A 45 -4.46 -1.52 9.90
C CYS A 45 -3.02 -1.41 9.38
N GLU A 46 -2.31 -2.53 9.24
CA GLU A 46 -0.95 -2.53 8.70
C GLU A 46 -0.91 -2.19 7.22
N VAL A 47 -1.89 -2.67 6.44
CA VAL A 47 -2.04 -2.32 5.03
C VAL A 47 -2.28 -0.82 4.87
N TYR A 48 -3.17 -0.24 5.68
CA TYR A 48 -3.45 1.20 5.69
C TYR A 48 -2.24 2.01 6.11
N VAL A 49 -1.53 1.60 7.17
CA VAL A 49 -0.31 2.27 7.63
C VAL A 49 0.78 2.22 6.55
N GLY A 50 0.97 1.07 5.89
CA GLY A 50 1.91 0.94 4.77
C GLY A 50 1.56 1.88 3.61
N CYS A 51 0.28 1.93 3.23
CA CYS A 51 -0.21 2.84 2.20
C CYS A 51 -0.01 4.31 2.59
N LYS A 52 -0.31 4.68 3.85
CA LYS A 52 -0.07 6.02 4.38
C LYS A 52 1.40 6.40 4.26
N ARG A 53 2.34 5.50 4.61
CA ARG A 53 3.78 5.73 4.47
C ARG A 53 4.21 5.93 3.01
N CYS A 54 3.64 5.17 2.07
CA CYS A 54 3.93 5.39 0.65
C CYS A 54 3.40 6.74 0.15
N ALA A 55 2.20 7.14 0.57
CA ALA A 55 1.63 8.46 0.23
C ALA A 55 2.46 9.61 0.83
N ALA A 56 2.88 9.48 2.09
CA ALA A 56 3.77 10.42 2.76
C ALA A 56 5.10 10.60 2.02
N GLN A 57 5.76 9.49 1.65
CA GLN A 57 6.99 9.51 0.87
C GLN A 57 6.83 10.28 -0.44
N ARG A 58 5.71 10.09 -1.14
CA ARG A 58 5.44 10.81 -2.40
C ARG A 58 5.16 12.28 -2.20
N CYS A 59 4.49 12.66 -1.13
CA CYS A 59 4.34 14.07 -0.76
C CYS A 59 5.71 14.69 -0.56
N TRP A 60 6.62 14.01 0.15
CA TRP A 60 7.98 14.49 0.38
C TRP A 60 8.79 14.60 -0.91
N ASP A 61 8.76 13.57 -1.77
CA ASP A 61 9.43 13.57 -3.08
C ASP A 61 8.90 14.70 -4.00
N ALA A 62 7.63 15.07 -3.85
CA ALA A 62 7.00 16.18 -4.57
C ALA A 62 7.21 17.55 -3.91
N GLY A 63 7.95 17.63 -2.81
CA GLY A 63 8.15 18.87 -2.05
C GLY A 63 6.88 19.40 -1.36
N LYS A 64 5.87 18.56 -1.18
CA LYS A 64 4.62 18.89 -0.50
C LYS A 64 4.71 18.55 0.99
N LEU A 65 4.03 19.35 1.81
CA LEU A 65 3.83 19.05 3.23
C LEU A 65 3.01 17.76 3.39
N GLU A 66 3.44 16.90 4.31
CA GLU A 66 2.71 15.71 4.72
C GLU A 66 1.50 16.09 5.59
N THR A 67 0.44 16.57 4.96
CA THR A 67 -0.86 16.77 5.61
C THR A 67 -1.75 15.56 5.34
N ASP A 68 -2.68 15.28 6.26
CA ASP A 68 -3.65 14.20 6.07
C ASP A 68 -4.48 14.38 4.78
N GLU A 69 -4.69 15.64 4.33
CA GLU A 69 -5.35 15.95 3.07
C GLU A 69 -4.51 15.54 1.85
N HIS A 70 -3.21 15.90 1.82
CA HIS A 70 -2.33 15.48 0.73
C HIS A 70 -2.13 13.97 0.69
N ILE A 71 -2.03 13.32 1.85
CA ILE A 71 -1.98 11.85 1.93
C ILE A 71 -3.25 11.23 1.33
N ARG A 72 -4.44 11.74 1.71
CA ARG A 72 -5.71 11.26 1.15
C ARG A 72 -5.79 11.48 -0.36
N GLN A 73 -5.31 12.61 -0.85
CA GLN A 73 -5.24 12.88 -2.29
C GLN A 73 -4.26 11.93 -3.01
N GLU A 74 -3.11 11.63 -2.42
CA GLU A 74 -2.13 10.72 -3.02
C GLU A 74 -2.61 9.28 -3.07
N LEU A 75 -3.29 8.81 -2.02
CA LEU A 75 -3.98 7.53 -2.03
C LEU A 75 -5.13 7.56 -3.06
N GLY A 76 -5.96 8.59 -3.01
CA GLY A 76 -7.16 8.70 -3.83
C GLY A 76 -8.21 7.64 -3.48
N GLU A 77 -9.45 7.86 -3.93
CA GLU A 77 -10.56 6.94 -3.66
C GLU A 77 -10.33 5.54 -4.22
N GLY A 78 -9.56 5.43 -5.31
CA GLY A 78 -9.22 4.15 -5.93
C GLY A 78 -8.30 3.25 -5.11
N LEU A 79 -7.35 3.79 -4.33
CA LEU A 79 -6.56 2.96 -3.39
C LEU A 79 -7.30 2.76 -2.08
N ILE A 80 -7.97 3.80 -1.56
CA ILE A 80 -8.75 3.71 -0.32
C ILE A 80 -9.85 2.65 -0.45
N GLY A 81 -10.55 2.58 -1.59
CA GLY A 81 -11.55 1.55 -1.84
C GLY A 81 -10.98 0.13 -2.06
N LEU A 82 -9.68 0.01 -2.34
CA LEU A 82 -8.97 -1.28 -2.45
C LEU A 82 -8.35 -1.73 -1.13
N ILE A 83 -8.08 -0.80 -0.21
CA ILE A 83 -7.94 -1.10 1.22
C ILE A 83 -9.35 -1.46 1.68
N ARG A 84 -9.83 -2.61 1.22
CA ARG A 84 -10.97 -3.27 1.82
C ARG A 84 -10.54 -3.49 3.26
N PHE A 85 -11.16 -2.76 4.17
CA PHE A 85 -11.50 -3.36 5.43
C PHE A 85 -12.13 -4.70 5.02
N ILE A 86 -11.37 -5.79 5.11
CA ILE A 86 -11.87 -7.13 4.92
C ILE A 86 -13.11 -7.11 5.80
N THR A 87 -14.25 -7.18 5.15
CA THR A 87 -15.53 -7.39 5.82
C THR A 87 -15.27 -8.46 6.87
N MET A 88 -15.22 -8.04 8.14
CA MET A 88 -15.35 -8.93 9.26
C MET A 88 -16.65 -9.67 9.02
N THR A 89 -16.56 -10.86 8.46
CA THR A 89 -17.55 -11.90 8.68
C THR A 89 -17.28 -12.51 10.04
#